data_AF-K9XTG1-F1
#
_entry.id   AF-K9XTG1-F1
#
_cell.length_a   1.000
_cell.length_b   1.000
_cell.length_c   1.000
_cell.angle_alpha   90.00
_cell.angle_beta   90.00
_cell.angle_gamma   90.00
#
_symmetry.space_group_name_H-M   'P 1'
#
loop_
_entity.id
_entity.type
_entity.pdbx_description
1 polymer ?
#
loop_
_entity_poly.entity_id
_entity_poly.type
_entity_poly.pdbx_seq_one_letter_code
_entity_poly.pdbx_strand_id
1 'polypeptide(L)'
;MPIIYLLIVLFCLFILIKYWYIFVSLIAGIIGLYLATKLISYILLQQKITKIQNSDVVSIPSQTLYSIPIDIVKIPGEPKKSVQWIVKSIRPELNDGILNFVKLEHEINKTKLIKQENPKDTNFQTIKKISSLTKEIFNKINPQITELNNKKNELKRLENLVLTSNIYQSKAQLYSRAGVQVQQLIQTTEDLKHEYSQVIREELINAELCRFDPESISHFLEEKIVLQAKYEAIRTQCQDLKNEIEAYTNLTKQSSV
;
A
#
# COMPACT_ATOMS: atom_id res chain seq x y z
N MET A 1 8.69 76.72 16.48
CA MET A 1 8.88 75.24 16.47
C MET A 1 7.61 74.46 16.79
N PRO A 2 6.84 74.68 17.88
CA PRO A 2 5.73 73.79 18.26
C PRO A 2 4.49 73.86 17.33
N ILE A 3 4.22 75.01 16.72
CA ILE A 3 3.06 75.22 15.82
C ILE A 3 3.20 74.39 14.52
N ILE A 4 4.43 74.22 14.02
CA ILE A 4 4.69 73.43 12.80
C ILE A 4 4.40 71.96 13.07
N TYR A 5 4.78 71.43 14.24
CA TYR A 5 4.45 70.06 14.64
C TYR A 5 2.95 69.85 14.79
N LEU A 6 2.22 70.81 15.37
CA LEU A 6 0.77 70.73 15.50
C LEU A 6 0.06 70.65 14.13
N LEU A 7 0.51 71.47 13.17
CA LEU A 7 -0.03 71.46 11.81
C LEU A 7 0.27 70.15 11.07
N ILE A 8 1.47 69.59 11.23
CA ILE A 8 1.84 68.29 10.67
C ILE A 8 0.93 67.18 11.25
N VAL A 9 0.71 67.17 12.57
CA VAL A 9 -0.14 66.18 13.23
C VAL A 9 -1.59 66.26 12.77
N LEU A 10 -2.16 67.47 12.68
CA LEU A 10 -3.52 67.68 12.18
C LEU A 10 -3.67 67.26 10.71
N PHE A 11 -2.67 67.56 9.88
CA PHE A 11 -2.64 67.14 8.48
C PHE A 11 -2.55 65.61 8.34
N CYS A 12 -1.72 64.96 9.15
CA CYS A 12 -1.66 63.49 9.21
C CYS A 12 -2.99 62.87 9.67
N LEU A 13 -3.66 63.44 10.67
CA LEU A 13 -4.98 62.98 11.14
C LEU A 13 -6.05 63.11 10.06
N PHE A 14 -6.05 64.23 9.33
CA PHE A 14 -6.97 64.45 8.22
C PHE A 14 -6.77 63.44 7.10
N ILE A 15 -5.51 63.16 6.73
CA ILE A 15 -5.17 62.11 5.75
C ILE A 15 -5.63 60.74 6.28
N LEU A 16 -5.36 60.42 7.55
CA LEU A 16 -5.74 59.14 8.14
C LEU A 16 -7.26 58.93 8.09
N ILE A 17 -8.05 59.92 8.47
CA ILE A 17 -9.52 59.88 8.42
C ILE A 17 -10.01 59.76 6.98
N LYS A 18 -9.45 60.56 6.06
CA LYS A 18 -9.86 60.60 4.65
C LYS A 18 -9.57 59.30 3.91
N TYR A 19 -8.49 58.61 4.26
CA TYR A 19 -8.03 57.39 3.58
C TYR A 19 -8.22 56.10 4.38
N TRP A 20 -8.82 56.16 5.58
CA TRP A 20 -9.11 54.99 6.44
C TRP A 20 -9.92 53.91 5.72
N TYR A 21 -10.94 54.30 4.95
CA TYR A 21 -11.76 53.37 4.16
C TYR A 21 -10.93 52.57 3.15
N ILE A 22 -9.93 53.21 2.52
CA ILE A 22 -9.02 52.51 1.58
C ILE A 22 -8.22 51.45 2.32
N PHE A 23 -7.70 51.77 3.51
CA PHE A 23 -6.93 50.84 4.33
C PHE A 23 -7.76 49.64 4.79
N VAL A 24 -9.00 49.88 5.27
CA VAL A 24 -9.94 48.81 5.66
C VAL A 24 -10.33 47.93 4.46
N SER A 25 -10.61 48.53 3.30
CA SER A 25 -10.90 47.80 2.07
C SER A 25 -9.72 46.91 1.63
N LEU A 26 -8.48 47.41 1.77
CA LEU A 26 -7.27 46.66 1.45
C LEU A 26 -7.09 45.45 2.38
N ILE A 27 -7.29 45.63 3.69
CA ILE A 27 -7.26 44.52 4.67
C ILE A 27 -8.34 43.49 4.38
N ALA A 28 -9.59 43.94 4.13
CA ALA A 28 -10.69 43.05 3.78
C ALA A 28 -10.40 42.26 2.48
N GLY A 29 -9.78 42.90 1.49
CA GLY A 29 -9.31 42.27 0.25
C GLY A 29 -8.26 41.19 0.52
N ILE A 30 -7.26 41.47 1.36
CA ILE A 30 -6.22 40.49 1.74
C ILE A 30 -6.83 39.30 2.47
N ILE A 31 -7.73 39.54 3.43
CA ILE A 31 -8.43 38.48 4.18
C ILE A 31 -9.28 37.65 3.23
N GLY A 32 -10.03 38.27 2.33
CA GLY A 32 -10.84 37.59 1.32
C GLY A 32 -9.99 36.71 0.41
N LEU A 33 -8.84 37.20 -0.05
CA LEU A 33 -7.91 36.46 -0.90
C LEU A 33 -7.26 35.29 -0.14
N TYR A 34 -6.93 35.48 1.14
CA TYR A 34 -6.46 34.41 2.02
C TYR A 34 -7.53 33.31 2.21
N LEU A 35 -8.78 33.68 2.47
CA LEU A 35 -9.87 32.71 2.61
C LEU A 35 -10.16 31.98 1.30
N ALA A 36 -10.14 32.69 0.16
CA ALA A 36 -10.32 32.10 -1.16
C ALA A 36 -9.22 31.07 -1.49
N THR A 37 -7.95 31.39 -1.21
CA THR A 37 -6.84 30.44 -1.42
C THR A 37 -6.97 29.21 -0.53
N LYS A 38 -7.40 29.37 0.74
CA LYS A 38 -7.70 28.23 1.62
C LYS A 38 -8.85 27.38 1.08
N LEU A 39 -9.93 27.99 0.62
CA LEU A 39 -11.07 27.28 0.03
C LEU A 39 -10.66 26.50 -1.22
N ILE A 40 -9.92 27.13 -2.15
CA ILE A 40 -9.42 26.48 -3.36
C ILE A 40 -8.52 25.29 -3.00
N SER A 41 -7.59 25.48 -2.05
CA SER A 41 -6.72 24.39 -1.59
C SER A 41 -7.49 23.22 -1.00
N TYR A 42 -8.58 23.50 -0.27
CA TYR A 42 -9.46 22.49 0.30
C TYR A 42 -10.23 21.73 -0.80
N ILE A 43 -10.78 22.43 -1.79
CA ILE A 43 -11.49 21.81 -2.92
C ILE A 43 -10.54 20.90 -3.72
N LEU A 44 -9.33 21.38 -4.04
CA LEU A 44 -8.33 20.58 -4.75
C LEU A 44 -7.92 19.33 -3.97
N LEU A 45 -7.79 19.45 -2.64
CA LEU A 45 -7.51 18.32 -1.78
C LEU A 45 -8.64 17.30 -1.79
N GLN A 46 -9.89 17.74 -1.67
CA GLN A 46 -11.06 16.85 -1.75
C GLN A 46 -11.14 16.12 -3.09
N GLN A 47 -10.93 16.82 -4.19
CA GLN A 47 -10.87 16.20 -5.52
C GLN A 47 -9.77 15.13 -5.59
N LYS A 48 -8.60 15.39 -4.99
CA LYS A 48 -7.50 14.41 -4.94
C LYS A 48 -7.87 13.19 -4.09
N ILE A 49 -8.50 13.39 -2.93
CA ILE A 49 -9.00 12.33 -2.04
C ILE A 49 -9.96 11.42 -2.81
N THR A 50 -10.99 12.00 -3.44
CA THR A 50 -11.99 11.24 -4.20
C THR A 50 -11.35 10.47 -5.36
N LYS A 51 -10.40 11.09 -6.08
CA LYS A 51 -9.69 10.40 -7.17
C LYS A 51 -8.84 9.24 -6.68
N ILE A 52 -8.18 9.36 -5.52
CA ILE A 52 -7.39 8.27 -4.94
C ILE A 52 -8.31 7.14 -4.48
N GLN A 53 -9.40 7.44 -3.77
CA GLN A 53 -10.35 6.42 -3.33
C GLN A 53 -10.95 5.64 -4.50
N ASN A 54 -11.28 6.33 -5.59
CA ASN A 54 -11.88 5.71 -6.77
C ASN A 54 -10.84 5.06 -7.70
N SER A 55 -9.54 5.33 -7.53
CA SER A 55 -8.50 4.73 -8.37
C SER A 55 -8.27 3.27 -8.00
N ASP A 56 -8.07 2.42 -9.00
CA ASP A 56 -7.76 1.00 -8.80
C ASP A 56 -6.35 0.81 -8.24
N VAL A 57 -5.42 1.64 -8.71
CA VAL A 57 -4.00 1.56 -8.36
C VAL A 57 -3.45 2.97 -8.14
N VAL A 58 -2.64 3.11 -7.10
CA VAL A 58 -1.81 4.28 -6.86
C VAL A 58 -0.34 3.93 -6.86
N SER A 59 0.48 4.88 -7.28
CA SER A 59 1.94 4.77 -7.24
C SER A 59 2.49 5.53 -6.03
N ILE A 60 3.44 4.91 -5.34
CA ILE A 60 4.20 5.50 -4.24
C ILE A 60 5.63 5.72 -4.77
N PRO A 61 5.98 6.93 -5.24
CA PRO A 61 7.25 7.18 -5.92
C PRO A 61 8.47 6.90 -5.03
N SER A 62 8.36 7.13 -3.72
CA SER A 62 9.45 6.89 -2.78
C SER A 62 9.84 5.41 -2.63
N GLN A 63 8.95 4.51 -3.04
CA GLN A 63 9.18 3.05 -2.97
C GLN A 63 9.19 2.41 -4.35
N THR A 64 8.89 3.17 -5.42
CA THR A 64 8.70 2.64 -6.78
C THR A 64 7.68 1.49 -6.84
N LEU A 65 6.66 1.54 -5.98
CA LEU A 65 5.65 0.48 -5.84
C LEU A 65 4.26 0.94 -6.30
N TYR A 66 3.49 -0.05 -6.76
CA TYR A 66 2.05 0.06 -6.97
C TYR A 66 1.31 -0.56 -5.79
N SER A 67 0.19 0.06 -5.42
CA SER A 67 -0.66 -0.40 -4.32
C SER A 67 -2.12 -0.06 -4.59
N ILE A 68 -3.01 -0.76 -3.91
CA ILE A 68 -4.47 -0.61 -4.06
C ILE A 68 -4.97 0.26 -2.90
N PRO A 69 -5.50 1.46 -3.15
CA PRO A 69 -6.00 2.32 -2.08
C PRO A 69 -7.26 1.71 -1.48
N ILE A 70 -7.28 1.61 -0.16
CA ILE A 70 -8.38 1.04 0.62
C ILE A 70 -9.15 2.15 1.33
N ASP A 71 -8.41 3.05 2.01
CA ASP A 71 -9.00 4.10 2.82
C ASP A 71 -8.10 5.35 2.86
N ILE A 72 -8.68 6.50 3.23
CA ILE A 72 -7.94 7.74 3.46
C ILE A 72 -8.38 8.32 4.80
N VAL A 73 -7.45 8.37 5.75
CA VAL A 73 -7.70 8.82 7.12
C VAL A 73 -7.05 10.17 7.36
N LYS A 74 -7.80 11.06 8.02
CA LYS A 74 -7.31 12.34 8.51
C LYS A 74 -6.68 12.14 9.89
N ILE A 75 -5.36 12.29 10.01
CA ILE A 75 -4.66 12.24 11.30
C ILE A 75 -4.49 13.68 11.81
N PRO A 76 -4.96 13.99 13.04
CA PRO A 76 -4.65 15.26 13.67
C PRO A 76 -3.13 15.37 13.84
N GLY A 77 -2.54 16.41 13.24
CA GLY A 77 -1.10 16.65 13.35
C GLY A 77 -0.70 17.03 14.78
N GLU A 78 0.57 16.80 15.11
CA GLU A 78 1.21 17.44 16.26
C GLU A 78 0.98 18.96 16.23
N PRO A 79 1.03 19.68 17.37
CA PRO A 79 0.71 21.11 17.46
C PRO A 79 1.55 22.05 16.56
N LYS A 80 2.57 21.53 15.86
CA LYS A 80 3.40 22.27 14.88
C LYS A 80 3.26 21.79 13.43
N LYS A 81 2.47 20.75 13.14
CA LYS A 81 2.25 20.23 11.78
C LYS A 81 0.80 20.38 11.38
N SER A 82 0.59 20.78 10.12
CA SER A 82 -0.73 20.77 9.50
C SER A 82 -1.32 19.36 9.54
N VAL A 83 -2.65 19.27 9.55
CA VAL A 83 -3.41 18.02 9.40
C VAL A 83 -2.80 17.17 8.27
N GLN A 84 -2.44 15.93 8.59
CA GLN A 84 -1.89 14.99 7.62
C GLN A 84 -2.99 14.01 7.19
N TRP A 85 -3.23 13.95 5.88
CA TRP A 85 -4.09 12.93 5.28
C TRP A 85 -3.22 11.74 4.89
N ILE A 86 -3.55 10.58 5.43
CA ILE A 86 -2.84 9.32 5.19
C ILE A 86 -3.71 8.44 4.30
N VAL A 87 -3.14 8.01 3.19
CA VAL A 87 -3.69 6.98 2.32
C VAL A 87 -3.25 5.64 2.89
N LYS A 88 -4.24 4.80 3.23
CA LYS A 88 -4.06 3.40 3.57
C LYS A 88 -4.25 2.59 2.30
N SER A 89 -3.22 1.86 1.91
CA SER A 89 -3.26 1.00 0.73
C SER A 89 -2.72 -0.39 1.06
N ILE A 90 -3.01 -1.33 0.16
CA ILE A 90 -2.61 -2.71 0.30
C ILE A 90 -1.88 -3.14 -0.95
N ARG A 91 -0.79 -3.86 -0.74
CA ARG A 91 -0.02 -4.52 -1.78
C ARG A 91 -0.09 -6.03 -1.56
N PRO A 92 -0.83 -6.75 -2.41
CA PRO A 92 -0.77 -8.21 -2.46
C PRO A 92 0.61 -8.65 -2.95
N GLU A 93 1.25 -9.59 -2.26
CA GLU A 93 2.55 -10.15 -2.62
C GLU A 93 2.55 -11.66 -2.44
N LEU A 94 3.28 -12.35 -3.30
CA LEU A 94 3.50 -13.79 -3.21
C LEU A 94 4.88 -14.04 -2.60
N ASN A 95 4.93 -14.63 -1.40
CA ASN A 95 6.18 -15.08 -0.77
C ASN A 95 6.13 -16.60 -0.67
N ASP A 96 7.04 -17.30 -1.35
CA ASP A 96 7.13 -18.77 -1.34
C ASP A 96 5.79 -19.48 -1.63
N GLY A 97 5.00 -18.92 -2.55
CA GLY A 97 3.67 -19.45 -2.90
C GLY A 97 2.55 -19.12 -1.91
N ILE A 98 2.83 -18.34 -0.85
CA ILE A 98 1.85 -17.84 0.12
C ILE A 98 1.49 -16.40 -0.21
N LEU A 99 0.19 -16.13 -0.33
CA LEU A 99 -0.33 -14.78 -0.53
C LEU A 99 -0.26 -13.98 0.78
N ASN A 100 0.40 -12.82 0.73
CA ASN A 100 0.48 -11.86 1.82
C ASN A 100 -0.12 -10.52 1.39
N PHE A 101 -0.84 -9.87 2.30
CA PHE A 101 -1.37 -8.52 2.10
C PHE A 101 -0.55 -7.52 2.91
N VAL A 102 0.40 -6.86 2.26
CA VAL A 102 1.23 -5.84 2.91
C VAL A 102 0.45 -4.54 3.02
N LYS A 103 0.19 -4.12 4.26
CA LYS A 103 -0.45 -2.84 4.56
C LYS A 103 0.58 -1.73 4.46
N LEU A 104 0.24 -0.67 3.73
CA LEU A 104 1.09 0.48 3.53
C LEU A 104 0.32 1.75 3.91
N GLU A 105 1.00 2.64 4.62
CA GLU A 105 0.46 3.94 5.00
C GLU A 105 1.37 5.05 4.49
N HIS A 106 0.81 6.02 3.79
CA HIS A 106 1.58 7.10 3.19
C HIS A 106 0.80 8.41 3.15
N GLU A 107 1.50 9.53 3.27
CA GLU A 107 0.90 10.84 3.10
C GLU A 107 0.29 10.99 1.71
N ILE A 108 -0.88 11.63 1.64
CA ILE A 108 -1.59 11.89 0.37
C ILE A 108 -0.72 12.65 -0.63
N ASN A 109 0.19 13.51 -0.15
CA ASN A 109 1.11 14.29 -0.97
C ASN A 109 2.17 13.42 -1.64
N LYS A 110 2.55 12.30 -1.01
CA LYS A 110 3.50 11.32 -1.54
C LYS A 110 2.81 10.31 -2.47
N THR A 111 1.49 10.30 -2.53
CA THR A 111 0.73 9.39 -3.40
C THR A 111 0.49 10.03 -4.77
N LYS A 112 0.83 9.32 -5.85
CA LYS A 112 0.57 9.73 -7.23
C LYS A 112 -0.50 8.86 -7.88
N LEU A 113 -1.44 9.53 -8.54
CA LEU A 113 -2.40 8.90 -9.44
C LEU A 113 -1.71 8.58 -10.76
N ILE A 114 -2.03 7.41 -11.31
CA ILE A 114 -1.51 6.97 -12.60
C ILE A 114 -2.39 7.61 -13.67
N LYS A 115 -1.83 8.59 -14.40
CA LYS A 115 -2.56 9.37 -15.40
C LYS A 115 -2.64 8.66 -16.75
N GLN A 116 -1.63 7.87 -17.07
CA GLN A 116 -1.51 7.16 -18.33
C GLN A 116 -1.02 5.76 -18.05
N GLU A 117 -1.79 4.79 -18.52
CA GLU A 117 -1.48 3.39 -18.34
C GLU A 117 -0.34 3.00 -19.29
N ASN A 118 0.72 2.43 -18.75
CA ASN A 118 1.74 1.78 -19.57
C ASN A 118 1.34 0.31 -19.72
N PRO A 119 0.92 -0.15 -20.91
CA PRO A 119 0.55 -1.55 -21.12
C PRO A 119 1.73 -2.51 -20.95
N LYS A 120 2.97 -2.02 -21.04
CA LYS A 120 4.19 -2.82 -20.85
C LYS A 120 4.57 -3.01 -19.39
N ASP A 121 3.98 -2.24 -18.47
CA ASP A 121 4.26 -2.38 -17.04
C ASP A 121 3.42 -3.52 -16.45
N THR A 122 4.00 -4.72 -16.47
CA THR A 122 3.31 -5.94 -15.98
C THR A 122 2.93 -5.83 -14.51
N ASN A 123 3.74 -5.17 -13.67
CA ASN A 123 3.41 -4.93 -12.26
C ASN A 123 2.12 -4.11 -12.14
N PHE A 124 2.03 -2.99 -12.87
CA PHE A 124 0.83 -2.16 -12.85
C PHE A 124 -0.41 -2.94 -13.30
N GLN A 125 -0.31 -3.69 -14.40
CA GLN A 125 -1.44 -4.46 -14.95
C GLN A 125 -1.93 -5.54 -13.98
N THR A 126 -1.02 -6.28 -13.35
CA THR A 126 -1.37 -7.30 -12.35
C THR A 126 -2.07 -6.66 -11.16
N ILE A 127 -1.52 -5.59 -10.58
CA ILE A 127 -2.12 -4.91 -9.43
C ILE A 127 -3.49 -4.31 -9.79
N LYS A 128 -3.63 -3.77 -11.00
CA LYS A 128 -4.92 -3.26 -11.51
C LYS A 128 -5.94 -4.39 -11.62
N LYS A 129 -5.56 -5.55 -12.17
CA LYS A 129 -6.45 -6.70 -12.36
C LYS A 129 -6.99 -7.24 -11.03
N ILE A 130 -6.16 -7.30 -9.99
CA ILE A 130 -6.55 -7.80 -8.66
C ILE A 130 -7.15 -6.72 -7.74
N SER A 131 -7.20 -5.45 -8.19
CA SER A 131 -7.63 -4.32 -7.36
C SER A 131 -9.07 -4.45 -6.85
N SER A 132 -10.01 -4.84 -7.73
CA SER A 132 -11.42 -4.99 -7.38
C SER A 132 -11.63 -6.06 -6.32
N LEU A 133 -10.97 -7.21 -6.48
CA LEU A 133 -11.00 -8.32 -5.53
C LEU A 133 -10.42 -7.90 -4.17
N THR A 134 -9.28 -7.21 -4.18
CA THR A 134 -8.64 -6.71 -2.96
C THR A 134 -9.53 -5.69 -2.26
N LYS A 135 -10.13 -4.75 -2.99
CA LYS A 135 -11.09 -3.79 -2.43
C LYS A 135 -12.31 -4.48 -1.84
N GLU A 136 -12.84 -5.52 -2.49
CA GLU A 136 -13.97 -6.29 -1.96
C GLU A 136 -13.63 -6.92 -0.60
N ILE A 137 -12.45 -7.55 -0.49
CA ILE A 137 -11.96 -8.13 0.77
C ILE A 137 -11.91 -7.07 1.88
N PHE A 138 -11.26 -5.94 1.62
CA PHE A 138 -10.94 -4.98 2.68
C PHE A 138 -12.03 -3.96 2.98
N ASN A 139 -12.83 -3.56 1.99
CA ASN A 139 -13.87 -2.53 2.16
C ASN A 139 -15.25 -3.11 2.48
N LYS A 140 -15.49 -4.40 2.21
CA LYS A 140 -16.81 -5.03 2.43
C LYS A 140 -16.72 -6.29 3.28
N ILE A 141 -15.94 -7.28 2.87
CA ILE A 141 -15.92 -8.60 3.52
C ILE A 141 -15.37 -8.49 4.95
N ASN A 142 -14.20 -7.89 5.16
CA ASN A 142 -13.60 -7.72 6.48
C ASN A 142 -14.49 -6.90 7.45
N PRO A 143 -15.06 -5.75 7.04
CA PRO A 143 -16.04 -5.04 7.85
C PRO A 143 -17.28 -5.87 8.19
N GLN A 144 -17.84 -6.62 7.23
CA GLN A 144 -18.99 -7.48 7.46
C GLN A 144 -18.70 -8.61 8.47
N ILE A 145 -17.53 -9.25 8.38
CA ILE A 145 -17.08 -10.25 9.36
C ILE A 145 -17.00 -9.60 10.76
N THR A 146 -16.48 -8.38 10.85
CA THR A 146 -16.38 -7.65 12.13
C THR A 146 -17.77 -7.35 12.70
N GLU A 147 -18.70 -6.86 11.86
CA GLU A 147 -20.08 -6.58 12.26
C GLU A 147 -20.82 -7.84 12.71
N LEU A 148 -20.70 -8.95 11.97
CA LEU A 148 -21.30 -10.23 12.31
C LEU A 148 -20.75 -10.78 13.63
N ASN A 149 -19.44 -10.67 13.87
CA ASN A 149 -18.83 -11.06 15.14
C ASN A 149 -19.38 -10.22 16.31
N ASN A 150 -19.55 -8.91 16.12
CA ASN A 150 -20.16 -8.05 17.14
C ASN A 150 -21.61 -8.46 17.43
N LYS A 151 -22.41 -8.72 16.39
CA LYS A 151 -23.79 -9.22 16.54
C LYS A 151 -23.83 -10.57 17.26
N LYS A 152 -22.94 -11.50 16.93
CA LYS A 152 -22.82 -12.79 17.61
C LYS A 152 -22.54 -12.61 19.11
N ASN A 153 -21.61 -11.73 19.45
CA ASN A 153 -21.27 -11.44 20.84
C ASN A 153 -22.45 -10.80 21.59
N GLU A 154 -23.18 -9.90 20.94
CA GLU A 154 -24.40 -9.31 21.49
C GLU A 154 -25.50 -10.36 21.73
N LEU A 155 -25.74 -11.24 20.76
CA LEU A 155 -26.71 -12.34 20.89
C LEU A 155 -26.36 -13.26 22.06
N LYS A 156 -25.08 -13.62 22.21
CA LYS A 156 -24.59 -14.41 23.34
C LYS A 156 -24.80 -13.71 24.68
N ARG A 157 -24.56 -12.39 24.73
CA ARG A 157 -24.83 -11.57 25.93
C ARG A 157 -26.32 -11.56 26.27
N LEU A 158 -27.20 -11.40 25.28
CA LEU A 158 -28.65 -11.39 25.45
C LEU A 158 -29.18 -12.76 25.89
N GLU A 159 -28.69 -13.85 25.29
CA GLU A 159 -28.99 -15.23 25.69
C GLU A 159 -28.68 -15.43 27.17
N ASN A 160 -27.46 -15.09 27.60
CA ASN A 160 -27.05 -15.19 29.00
C ASN A 160 -27.93 -14.34 29.93
N LEU A 161 -28.29 -13.12 29.51
CA LEU A 161 -29.14 -12.24 30.31
C LEU A 161 -30.54 -12.85 30.50
N VAL A 162 -31.17 -13.34 29.43
CA VAL A 162 -32.52 -13.89 29.54
C VAL A 162 -32.54 -15.23 30.28
N LEU A 163 -31.46 -16.01 30.23
CA LEU A 163 -31.32 -17.23 31.03
C LEU A 163 -31.37 -16.97 32.54
N THR A 164 -30.96 -15.79 32.99
CA THR A 164 -31.06 -15.41 34.41
C THR A 164 -32.44 -14.90 34.84
N SER A 165 -33.38 -14.72 33.89
CA SER A 165 -34.69 -14.15 34.14
C SER A 165 -35.80 -15.20 34.09
N ASN A 166 -36.50 -15.42 35.19
CA ASN A 166 -37.67 -16.31 35.24
C ASN A 166 -38.81 -15.88 34.29
N ILE A 167 -38.85 -14.61 33.89
CA ILE A 167 -39.89 -14.06 33.00
C ILE A 167 -39.51 -14.26 31.53
N TYR A 168 -38.23 -14.07 31.19
CA TYR A 168 -37.76 -14.04 29.80
C TYR A 168 -36.96 -15.26 29.36
N GLN A 169 -36.73 -16.25 30.23
CA GLN A 169 -35.93 -17.45 29.95
C GLN A 169 -36.38 -18.19 28.69
N SER A 170 -37.68 -18.18 28.37
CA SER A 170 -38.21 -18.77 27.14
C SER A 170 -37.63 -18.18 25.85
N LYS A 171 -37.11 -16.94 25.90
CA LYS A 171 -36.42 -16.29 24.76
C LYS A 171 -34.97 -16.75 24.57
N ALA A 172 -34.37 -17.48 25.51
CA ALA A 172 -32.99 -17.95 25.39
C ALA A 172 -32.77 -18.76 24.11
N GLN A 173 -33.69 -19.67 23.79
CA GLN A 173 -33.61 -20.50 22.60
C GLN A 173 -33.65 -19.68 21.31
N LEU A 174 -34.35 -18.54 21.30
CA LEU A 174 -34.40 -17.64 20.14
C LEU A 174 -33.02 -16.99 19.90
N TYR A 175 -32.38 -16.46 20.95
CA TYR A 175 -31.05 -15.87 20.83
C TYR A 175 -29.99 -16.92 20.48
N SER A 176 -30.10 -18.12 21.04
CA SER A 176 -29.23 -19.26 20.73
C SER A 176 -29.28 -19.63 19.24
N ARG A 177 -30.51 -19.79 18.70
CA ARG A 177 -30.72 -20.09 17.26
C ARG A 177 -30.20 -18.97 16.36
N ALA A 178 -30.46 -17.71 16.70
CA ALA A 178 -29.93 -16.57 15.98
C ALA A 178 -28.38 -16.56 15.99
N GLY A 179 -27.76 -16.90 17.13
CA GLY A 179 -26.31 -17.01 17.27
C GLY A 179 -25.70 -18.07 16.34
N VAL A 180 -26.37 -19.22 16.18
CA VAL A 180 -25.96 -20.27 15.23
C VAL A 180 -26.05 -19.77 13.78
N GLN A 181 -27.14 -19.09 13.41
CA GLN A 181 -27.29 -18.54 12.06
C GLN A 181 -26.23 -17.47 11.74
N VAL A 182 -25.93 -16.59 12.70
CA VAL A 182 -24.84 -15.61 12.54
C VAL A 182 -23.49 -16.31 12.42
N GLN A 183 -23.24 -17.38 13.16
CA GLN A 183 -22.02 -18.16 13.02
C GLN A 183 -21.88 -18.79 11.63
N GLN A 184 -22.96 -19.32 11.06
CA GLN A 184 -22.96 -19.84 9.70
C GLN A 184 -22.64 -18.74 8.68
N LEU A 185 -23.24 -17.56 8.83
CA LEU A 185 -22.95 -16.40 7.97
C LEU A 185 -21.48 -15.96 8.07
N ILE A 186 -20.91 -15.95 9.27
CA ILE A 186 -19.47 -15.66 9.46
C ILE A 186 -18.63 -16.67 8.68
N GLN A 187 -18.93 -17.97 8.78
CA GLN A 187 -18.18 -19.00 8.07
C GLN A 187 -18.29 -18.81 6.56
N THR A 188 -19.49 -18.64 6.01
CA THR A 188 -19.69 -18.40 4.57
C THR A 188 -18.96 -17.14 4.10
N THR A 189 -18.88 -16.11 4.94
CA THR A 189 -18.18 -14.86 4.59
C THR A 189 -16.65 -15.03 4.62
N GLU A 190 -16.11 -15.85 5.53
CA GLU A 190 -14.69 -16.21 5.54
C GLU A 190 -14.32 -17.14 4.38
N ASP A 191 -15.20 -18.07 4.01
CA ASP A 191 -15.02 -18.91 2.82
C ASP A 191 -14.98 -18.04 1.55
N LEU A 192 -15.88 -17.07 1.44
CA LEU A 192 -15.85 -16.08 0.36
C LEU A 192 -14.53 -15.31 0.33
N LYS A 193 -14.04 -14.86 1.49
CA LYS A 193 -12.74 -14.18 1.59
C LYS A 193 -11.60 -15.08 1.10
N HIS A 194 -11.66 -16.37 1.40
CA HIS A 194 -10.68 -17.36 0.96
C HIS A 194 -10.69 -17.49 -0.57
N GLU A 195 -11.86 -17.65 -1.18
CA GLU A 195 -12.01 -17.72 -2.64
C GLU A 195 -11.43 -16.50 -3.36
N TYR A 196 -11.76 -15.29 -2.88
CA TYR A 196 -11.18 -14.06 -3.43
C TYR A 196 -9.65 -14.03 -3.30
N SER A 197 -9.14 -14.48 -2.16
CA SER A 197 -7.69 -14.56 -1.91
C SER A 197 -7.02 -15.58 -2.84
N GLN A 198 -7.68 -16.70 -3.12
CA GLN A 198 -7.18 -17.71 -4.07
C GLN A 198 -7.09 -17.15 -5.48
N VAL A 199 -8.12 -16.45 -5.97
CA VAL A 199 -8.07 -15.82 -7.29
C VAL A 199 -6.93 -14.79 -7.37
N ILE A 200 -6.76 -13.95 -6.34
CA ILE A 200 -5.66 -12.99 -6.27
C ILE A 200 -4.30 -13.71 -6.35
N ARG A 201 -4.15 -14.83 -5.63
CA ARG A 201 -2.93 -15.64 -5.62
C ARG A 201 -2.62 -16.19 -7.01
N GLU A 202 -3.60 -16.78 -7.70
CA GLU A 202 -3.39 -17.33 -9.04
C GLU A 202 -3.01 -16.24 -10.06
N GLU A 203 -3.57 -15.04 -9.94
CA GLU A 203 -3.18 -13.90 -10.77
C GLU A 203 -1.75 -13.43 -10.53
N LEU A 204 -1.28 -13.47 -9.27
CA LEU A 204 0.12 -13.18 -8.94
C LEU A 204 1.07 -14.27 -9.44
N ILE A 205 0.70 -15.54 -9.32
CA ILE A 205 1.47 -16.67 -9.87
C ILE A 205 1.59 -16.51 -11.38
N ASN A 206 0.47 -16.28 -12.08
CA ASN A 206 0.45 -16.07 -13.52
C ASN A 206 1.34 -14.89 -13.93
N ALA A 207 1.34 -13.80 -13.17
CA ALA A 207 2.21 -12.66 -13.42
C ALA A 207 3.71 -13.01 -13.27
N GLU A 208 4.06 -13.82 -12.28
CA GLU A 208 5.44 -14.28 -12.07
C GLU A 208 5.88 -15.24 -13.19
N LEU A 209 5.01 -16.17 -13.60
CA LEU A 209 5.27 -17.06 -14.74
C LEU A 209 5.44 -16.29 -16.05
N CYS A 210 4.63 -15.26 -16.31
CA CYS A 210 4.74 -14.42 -17.51
C CYS A 210 6.05 -13.61 -17.57
N ARG A 211 6.72 -13.39 -16.43
CA ARG A 211 8.04 -12.71 -16.38
C ARG A 211 9.19 -13.66 -16.62
N PHE A 212 8.97 -14.94 -16.35
CA PHE A 212 9.97 -15.96 -16.53
C PHE A 212 10.03 -16.36 -18.01
N ASP A 213 11.18 -16.18 -18.64
CA ASP A 213 11.43 -16.66 -19.99
C ASP A 213 11.97 -18.10 -19.94
N PRO A 214 11.22 -19.12 -20.39
CA PRO A 214 11.68 -20.49 -20.40
C PRO A 214 12.91 -20.71 -21.29
N GLU A 215 13.08 -19.90 -22.34
CA GLU A 215 14.22 -20.03 -23.26
C GLU A 215 15.53 -19.62 -22.58
N SER A 216 15.48 -18.74 -21.58
CA SER A 216 16.64 -18.38 -20.76
C SER A 216 17.24 -19.56 -19.99
N ILE A 217 16.43 -20.58 -19.66
CA ILE A 217 16.93 -21.83 -19.03
C ILE A 217 17.85 -22.57 -20.00
N SER A 218 17.49 -22.63 -21.28
CA SER A 218 18.27 -23.38 -22.28
C SER A 218 19.68 -22.82 -22.41
N HIS A 219 19.81 -21.49 -22.48
CA HIS A 219 21.10 -20.81 -22.52
C HIS A 219 21.91 -21.03 -21.24
N PHE A 220 21.28 -20.96 -20.06
CA PHE A 220 21.95 -21.24 -18.78
C PHE A 220 22.45 -22.68 -18.68
N LEU A 221 21.66 -23.65 -19.16
CA LEU A 221 22.04 -25.06 -19.19
C LEU A 221 23.18 -25.32 -20.19
N GLU A 222 23.13 -24.72 -21.37
CA GLU A 222 24.22 -24.77 -22.35
C GLU A 222 25.52 -24.18 -21.78
N GLU A 223 25.45 -23.03 -21.13
CA GLU A 223 26.60 -22.39 -20.50
C GLU A 223 27.19 -23.27 -19.38
N LYS A 224 26.34 -23.93 -18.58
CA LYS A 224 26.78 -24.88 -17.55
C LYS A 224 27.45 -26.12 -18.16
N ILE A 225 26.92 -26.66 -19.25
CA ILE A 225 27.52 -27.80 -19.98
C ILE A 225 28.90 -27.39 -20.51
N VAL A 226 29.02 -26.21 -21.12
CA VAL A 226 30.31 -25.68 -21.60
C VAL A 226 31.30 -25.49 -20.45
N LEU A 227 30.84 -24.97 -19.31
CA LEU A 227 31.68 -24.77 -18.13
C LEU A 227 32.18 -26.11 -17.57
N GLN A 228 31.32 -27.11 -17.51
CA GLN A 228 31.66 -28.45 -17.04
C GLN A 228 32.65 -29.15 -17.98
N ALA A 229 32.45 -29.03 -19.30
CA ALA A 229 33.40 -29.55 -20.29
C ALA A 229 34.78 -28.87 -20.17
N LYS A 230 34.83 -27.56 -19.97
CA LYS A 230 36.09 -26.83 -19.70
C LYS A 230 36.77 -27.31 -18.43
N TYR A 231 36.01 -27.53 -17.36
CA TYR A 231 36.53 -28.06 -16.10
C TYR A 231 37.13 -29.46 -16.27
N GLU A 232 36.44 -30.36 -16.97
CA GLU A 232 36.93 -31.72 -17.24
C GLU A 232 38.19 -31.71 -18.11
N ALA A 233 38.25 -30.84 -19.12
CA ALA A 233 39.45 -30.67 -19.96
C ALA A 233 40.66 -30.20 -19.14
N ILE A 234 40.49 -29.18 -18.28
CA ILE A 234 41.56 -28.69 -17.41
C ILE A 234 41.98 -29.77 -16.41
N ARG A 235 41.03 -30.50 -15.82
CA ARG A 235 41.31 -31.60 -14.90
C ARG A 235 42.15 -32.69 -15.56
N THR A 236 41.84 -33.03 -16.80
CA THR A 236 42.58 -34.03 -17.60
C THR A 236 44.00 -33.54 -17.86
N GLN A 237 44.18 -32.30 -18.34
CA GLN A 237 45.50 -31.70 -18.55
C GLN A 237 46.36 -31.70 -17.28
N CYS A 238 45.79 -31.35 -16.12
CA CYS A 238 46.50 -31.40 -14.84
C CYS A 238 46.91 -32.83 -14.47
N GLN A 239 46.07 -33.82 -14.76
CA GLN A 239 46.38 -35.23 -14.49
C GLN A 239 47.49 -35.74 -15.41
N ASP A 240 47.47 -35.37 -16.69
CA ASP A 240 48.51 -35.72 -17.66
C ASP A 240 49.86 -35.12 -17.27
N LEU A 241 49.89 -33.83 -16.89
CA LEU A 241 51.07 -33.16 -16.34
C LEU A 241 51.60 -33.86 -15.09
N LYS A 242 50.70 -34.29 -14.19
CA LYS A 242 51.10 -35.03 -12.99
C LYS A 242 51.75 -36.37 -13.35
N ASN A 243 51.16 -37.11 -14.29
CA ASN A 243 51.69 -38.38 -14.77
C ASN A 243 53.04 -38.19 -15.47
N GLU A 244 53.21 -37.12 -16.25
CA GLU A 244 54.46 -36.78 -16.94
C GLU A 244 55.58 -36.44 -15.94
N ILE A 245 55.30 -35.61 -14.94
CA ILE A 245 56.25 -35.30 -13.87
C ILE A 245 56.67 -36.58 -13.12
N GLU A 246 55.72 -37.45 -12.81
CA GLU A 246 55.99 -38.73 -12.15
C GLU A 246 56.88 -39.64 -13.01
N ALA A 247 56.62 -39.72 -14.32
CA ALA A 247 57.46 -40.46 -15.27
C ALA A 247 58.90 -39.91 -15.33
N TYR A 248 59.08 -38.59 -15.45
CA TYR A 248 60.42 -37.97 -15.42
C TYR A 248 61.15 -38.21 -14.10
N THR A 249 60.44 -38.15 -12.98
CA THR A 249 61.00 -38.39 -11.65
C THR A 249 61.44 -39.84 -11.48
N ASN A 250 60.69 -40.79 -12.04
CA ASN A 250 61.04 -42.21 -12.02
C ASN A 250 62.24 -42.52 -12.93
N LEU A 251 62.33 -41.89 -14.11
CA LEU A 251 63.48 -42.01 -15.01
C LEU A 251 64.76 -41.45 -14.36
N THR A 252 64.68 -40.29 -13.72
CA THR A 252 65.83 -39.69 -13.01
C THR A 252 66.27 -40.50 -11.79
N LYS A 253 65.34 -41.15 -11.09
CA LYS A 253 65.66 -42.11 -10.02
C LYS A 253 66.30 -43.40 -10.53
N GLN A 254 65.88 -43.90 -11.70
CA GLN A 254 66.49 -45.08 -12.32
C GLN A 254 67.86 -44.79 -12.94
N SER A 255 68.12 -43.56 -13.40
CA SER A 255 69.42 -43.16 -13.96
C SER A 255 70.45 -42.76 -12.91
N SER A 256 70.08 -42.70 -11.63
CA SER A 256 70.96 -42.36 -10.49
C SER A 256 71.31 -43.57 -9.60
N VAL A 257 71.04 -44.78 -10.09
CA VAL A 257 71.54 -46.08 -9.58
C VAL A 257 72.57 -46.61 -10.57
#